data_AF-A0A497Q9I6-F1
#
_entry.id   AF-A0A497Q9I6-F1
#
_cell.length_a   1.000
_cell.length_b   1.000
_cell.length_c   1.000
_cell.angle_alpha   90.00
_cell.angle_beta   90.00
_cell.angle_gamma   90.00
#
_symmetry.space_group_name_H-M   'P 1'
#
loop_
_entity.id
_entity.type
_entity.pdbx_description
1 polymer ?
#
loop_
_entity_poly.entity_id
_entity_poly.type
_entity_poly.pdbx_seq_one_letter_code
_entity_poly.pdbx_strand_id
1 'polypeptide(L)'
;MIGGKQLTRPLEEVMRFLENYTLAWHHWLMILSLVKMGGSGTKAQIMPVYKKEGFSPHAIDGVFASDLADLGEAVDVEGGIESISDHTMIYLTENPKFRRFIKKNLKSVVGKLKTRGR
;
A
#
# COMPACT_ATOMS: atom_id res chain seq x y z
N MET A 1 -24.46 18.30 6.02
CA MET A 1 -23.77 17.49 4.99
C MET A 1 -23.19 16.28 5.69
N ILE A 2 -23.78 15.10 5.47
CA ILE A 2 -23.29 13.86 6.08
C ILE A 2 -22.12 13.40 5.23
N GLY A 3 -20.90 13.77 5.63
CA GLY A 3 -19.68 13.22 5.06
C GLY A 3 -19.66 11.75 5.43
N GLY A 4 -19.93 10.87 4.46
CA GLY A 4 -19.80 9.44 4.62
C GLY A 4 -18.37 9.15 5.03
N LYS A 5 -18.14 8.83 6.30
CA LYS A 5 -16.93 8.15 6.74
C LYS A 5 -16.91 6.86 5.96
N GLN A 6 -16.11 6.81 4.91
CA GLN A 6 -15.71 5.54 4.33
C GLN A 6 -15.16 4.70 5.48
N LEU A 7 -15.71 3.50 5.70
CA LEU A 7 -15.26 2.58 6.73
C LEU A 7 -13.87 2.09 6.33
N THR A 8 -12.86 2.92 6.58
CA THR A 8 -11.46 2.57 6.37
C THR A 8 -11.07 1.48 7.35
N ARG A 9 -10.37 0.45 6.88
CA ARG A 9 -9.93 -0.64 7.77
C ARG A 9 -9.04 -0.07 8.88
N PRO A 10 -9.32 -0.37 10.16
CA PRO A 10 -8.50 0.05 11.28
C PRO A 10 -7.08 -0.47 11.17
N LEU A 11 -6.11 0.30 11.67
CA LEU A 11 -4.70 -0.03 11.55
C LEU A 11 -4.33 -1.40 12.14
N GLU A 12 -4.97 -1.80 13.25
CA GLU A 12 -4.80 -3.12 13.84
C GLU A 12 -5.27 -4.27 12.93
N GLU A 13 -6.31 -4.07 12.12
CA GLU A 13 -6.77 -5.07 11.14
C GLU A 13 -5.84 -5.16 9.95
N VAL A 14 -5.38 -4.00 9.46
CA VAL A 14 -4.41 -3.91 8.36
C VAL A 14 -3.11 -4.62 8.73
N MET A 15 -2.60 -4.39 9.95
CA MET A 15 -1.40 -5.09 10.42
C MET A 15 -1.57 -6.61 10.44
N ARG A 16 -2.71 -7.13 10.94
CA ARG A 16 -2.99 -8.58 10.94
C ARG A 16 -3.10 -9.14 9.53
N PHE A 17 -3.73 -8.40 8.62
CA PHE A 17 -3.81 -8.79 7.21
C PHE A 17 -2.41 -8.89 6.58
N LEU A 18 -1.55 -7.88 6.81
CA LEU A 18 -0.18 -7.82 6.29
C LEU A 18 0.74 -8.93 6.83
N GLU A 19 0.43 -9.54 7.97
CA GLU A 19 1.15 -10.71 8.50
C GLU A 19 0.99 -11.95 7.60
N ASN A 20 -0.14 -12.07 6.88
CA ASN A 20 -0.33 -13.10 5.87
C ASN A 20 0.29 -12.68 4.53
N TYR A 21 1.61 -12.82 4.45
CA TYR A 21 2.40 -12.42 3.29
C TYR A 21 1.86 -12.98 1.95
N THR A 22 1.40 -14.24 1.92
CA THR A 22 0.93 -14.86 0.67
C THR A 22 -0.28 -14.13 0.09
N LEU A 23 -1.17 -13.62 0.95
CA LEU A 23 -2.35 -12.86 0.53
C LEU A 23 -2.03 -11.37 0.31
N ALA A 24 -1.14 -10.79 1.12
CA ALA A 24 -0.88 -9.36 1.16
C ALA A 24 0.38 -8.91 0.39
N TRP A 25 0.98 -9.79 -0.42
CA TRP A 25 2.27 -9.51 -1.08
C TRP A 25 2.25 -8.26 -1.96
N HIS A 26 1.14 -8.01 -2.66
CA HIS A 26 0.88 -6.83 -3.49
C HIS A 26 0.69 -5.55 -2.67
N HIS A 27 -0.04 -5.57 -1.55
CA HIS A 27 -0.08 -4.44 -0.60
C HIS A 27 1.31 -4.06 -0.06
N TRP A 28 2.18 -5.06 0.15
CA TRP A 28 3.57 -4.80 0.54
C TRP A 28 4.36 -4.05 -0.54
N LEU A 29 4.02 -4.18 -1.82
CA LEU A 29 4.68 -3.41 -2.88
C LEU A 29 4.44 -1.90 -2.70
N MET A 30 3.23 -1.50 -2.35
CA MET A 30 2.89 -0.10 -2.05
C MET A 30 3.63 0.39 -0.82
N ILE A 31 3.53 -0.35 0.29
CA ILE A 31 4.19 0.01 1.56
C ILE A 31 5.69 0.18 1.34
N LEU A 32 6.35 -0.78 0.68
CA LEU A 32 7.79 -0.72 0.44
C LEU A 32 8.18 0.43 -0.48
N SER A 33 7.35 0.75 -1.48
CA SER A 33 7.58 1.90 -2.36
C SER A 33 7.51 3.21 -1.57
N LEU A 34 6.48 3.38 -0.73
CA LEU A 34 6.33 4.55 0.13
C LEU A 34 7.49 4.66 1.13
N VAL A 35 7.87 3.56 1.78
CA VAL A 35 9.03 3.53 2.70
C VAL A 35 10.31 3.96 1.98
N LYS A 36 10.54 3.47 0.76
CA LYS A 36 11.71 3.83 -0.05
C LYS A 36 11.73 5.32 -0.42
N MET A 37 10.57 5.94 -0.59
CA MET A 37 10.41 7.36 -0.92
C MET A 37 10.34 8.27 0.32
N GLY A 38 10.62 7.75 1.51
CA GLY A 38 10.60 8.56 2.75
C GLY A 38 9.23 8.67 3.42
N GLY A 39 8.25 7.88 2.97
CA GLY A 39 6.91 7.80 3.56
C GLY A 39 5.81 8.45 2.73
N SER A 40 6.11 8.99 1.54
CA SER A 40 5.09 9.53 0.64
C SER A 40 5.51 9.39 -0.83
N GLY A 41 4.54 9.44 -1.74
CA GLY A 41 4.78 9.49 -3.18
C GLY A 41 3.49 9.51 -4.00
N THR A 42 3.61 9.91 -5.26
CA THR A 42 2.49 9.93 -6.21
C THR A 42 2.13 8.54 -6.70
N LYS A 43 0.88 8.35 -7.18
CA LYS A 43 0.49 7.12 -7.91
C LYS A 43 1.49 6.77 -9.01
N ALA A 44 1.89 7.74 -9.84
CA ALA A 44 2.82 7.51 -10.94
C ALA A 44 4.21 7.03 -10.48
N GLN A 45 4.66 7.42 -9.28
CA GLN A 45 5.93 6.97 -8.71
C GLN A 45 5.83 5.56 -8.12
N ILE A 46 4.68 5.16 -7.58
CA ILE A 46 4.46 3.83 -7.00
C ILE A 46 4.21 2.80 -8.10
N MET A 47 3.36 3.12 -9.09
CA MET A 47 2.88 2.20 -10.11
C MET A 47 3.95 1.34 -10.82
N PRO A 48 5.17 1.85 -11.10
CA PRO A 48 6.23 1.04 -11.70
C PRO A 48 6.60 -0.24 -10.92
N VAL A 49 6.39 -0.30 -9.59
CA VAL A 49 6.65 -1.53 -8.83
C VAL A 49 5.69 -2.64 -9.21
N TYR A 50 4.41 -2.31 -9.40
CA TYR A 50 3.38 -3.28 -9.81
C TYR A 50 3.66 -3.78 -11.24
N LYS A 51 4.03 -2.88 -12.15
CA LYS A 51 4.38 -3.27 -13.53
C LYS A 51 5.54 -4.27 -13.55
N LYS A 52 6.54 -4.10 -12.69
CA LYS A 52 7.70 -5.00 -12.57
C LYS A 52 7.33 -6.39 -12.05
N GLU A 53 6.30 -6.48 -11.21
CA GLU A 53 5.80 -7.74 -10.66
C GLU A 53 4.79 -8.45 -11.60
N GLY A 54 4.66 -7.97 -12.84
CA GLY A 54 3.90 -8.66 -13.90
C GLY A 54 2.40 -8.35 -13.93
N PHE A 55 1.93 -7.35 -13.19
CA PHE A 55 0.55 -6.90 -13.29
C PHE A 55 0.24 -6.36 -14.70
N SER A 56 -0.83 -6.86 -15.31
CA SER A 56 -1.24 -6.43 -16.64
C SER A 56 -1.72 -4.96 -16.62
N PRO A 57 -1.50 -4.19 -17.70
CA PRO A 57 -1.95 -2.80 -17.76
C PRO A 57 -3.46 -2.60 -17.55
N HIS A 58 -4.26 -3.64 -17.80
CA HIS A 58 -5.72 -3.56 -17.70
C HIS A 58 -6.24 -3.88 -16.28
N ALA A 59 -5.44 -4.57 -15.47
CA ALA A 59 -5.80 -4.94 -14.10
C ALA A 59 -5.11 -4.05 -13.05
N ILE A 60 -3.97 -3.45 -13.39
CA ILE A 60 -3.07 -2.80 -12.43
C ILE A 60 -3.72 -1.63 -11.69
N ASP A 61 -4.55 -0.83 -12.36
CA ASP A 61 -5.27 0.28 -11.71
C ASP A 61 -6.32 -0.23 -10.72
N GLY A 62 -7.00 -1.33 -11.06
CA GLY A 62 -7.97 -1.98 -10.16
C GLY A 62 -7.29 -2.59 -8.93
N VAL A 63 -6.15 -3.26 -9.10
CA VAL A 63 -5.34 -3.78 -7.99
C VAL A 63 -4.86 -2.64 -7.11
N PHE A 64 -4.34 -1.57 -7.71
CA PHE A 64 -3.84 -0.41 -6.96
C PHE A 64 -4.94 0.25 -6.13
N ALA A 65 -6.13 0.44 -6.70
CA ALA A 65 -7.28 0.99 -5.98
C ALA A 65 -7.75 0.07 -4.86
N SER A 66 -7.80 -1.24 -5.09
CA SER A 66 -8.12 -2.24 -4.06
C SER A 66 -7.10 -2.20 -2.93
N ASP A 67 -5.80 -2.11 -3.24
CA ASP A 67 -4.74 -2.05 -2.24
C ASP A 67 -4.88 -0.81 -1.36
N LEU A 68 -5.22 0.35 -1.92
CA LEU A 68 -5.49 1.56 -1.12
C LEU A 68 -6.68 1.39 -0.19
N ALA A 69 -7.79 0.80 -0.68
CA ALA A 69 -8.96 0.53 0.14
C ALA A 69 -8.66 -0.47 1.26
N ASP A 70 -7.91 -1.54 0.94
CA ASP A 70 -7.52 -2.59 1.88
C ASP A 70 -6.52 -2.11 2.93
N LEU A 71 -5.63 -1.18 2.57
CA LEU A 71 -4.64 -0.60 3.47
C LEU A 71 -5.25 0.39 4.45
N GLY A 72 -6.44 0.95 4.19
CA GLY A 72 -7.20 1.74 5.14
C GLY A 72 -6.34 2.77 5.88
N GLU A 73 -6.36 2.76 7.21
CA GLU A 73 -5.59 3.70 8.05
C GLU A 73 -4.06 3.62 7.93
N ALA A 74 -3.51 2.61 7.24
CA ALA A 74 -2.08 2.53 6.99
C ALA A 74 -1.59 3.56 5.96
N VAL A 75 -2.50 4.05 5.11
CA VAL A 75 -2.20 5.06 4.09
C VAL A 75 -3.21 6.20 4.13
N ASP A 76 -2.78 7.38 3.74
CA ASP A 76 -3.63 8.53 3.50
C ASP A 76 -3.50 8.94 2.03
N VAL A 77 -4.61 9.32 1.41
CA VAL A 77 -4.68 9.64 -0.02
C VAL A 77 -5.21 11.04 -0.18
N GLU A 78 -4.42 11.89 -0.83
CA GLU A 78 -4.81 13.26 -1.12
C GLU A 78 -6.10 13.29 -1.96
N GLY A 79 -7.15 13.91 -1.42
CA GLY A 79 -8.46 13.96 -2.09
C GLY A 79 -9.28 12.67 -1.99
N GLY A 80 -8.81 11.66 -1.24
CA GLY A 80 -9.50 10.38 -1.06
C GLY A 80 -9.31 9.39 -2.22
N ILE A 81 -9.88 8.19 -2.07
CA ILE A 81 -9.65 7.08 -3.03
C ILE A 81 -10.60 7.09 -4.24
N GLU A 82 -11.59 7.98 -4.26
CA GLU A 82 -12.64 8.01 -5.30
C GLU A 82 -12.20 8.75 -6.58
N SER A 83 -11.13 9.54 -6.53
CA SER A 83 -10.67 10.37 -7.67
C SER A 83 -9.15 10.38 -7.78
N ILE A 84 -8.56 9.20 -7.93
CA ILE A 84 -7.11 9.02 -7.99
C ILE A 84 -6.60 9.26 -9.41
N SER A 85 -5.68 10.21 -9.53
CA SER A 85 -4.91 10.48 -10.74
C SER A 85 -3.45 10.06 -10.56
N ASP A 86 -2.68 10.11 -11.65
CA ASP A 86 -1.24 9.83 -11.62
C ASP A 86 -0.45 10.78 -10.70
N HIS A 87 -0.97 11.98 -10.45
CA HIS A 87 -0.37 12.99 -9.57
C HIS A 87 -0.85 12.93 -8.13
N THR A 88 -1.86 12.11 -7.83
CA THR A 88 -2.42 11.99 -6.47
C THR A 88 -1.35 11.52 -5.49
N MET A 89 -1.15 12.29 -4.43
CA MET A 89 -0.21 11.96 -3.36
C MET A 89 -0.78 10.91 -2.41
N ILE A 90 0.08 9.95 -2.05
CA ILE A 90 -0.23 8.90 -1.08
C ILE A 90 0.84 8.96 0.01
N TYR A 91 0.37 8.89 1.26
CA TYR A 91 1.19 9.02 2.45
C TYR A 91 1.09 7.77 3.29
N LEU A 92 2.21 7.33 3.85
CA LEU A 92 2.25 6.27 4.84
C LEU A 92 1.97 6.85 6.21
N THR A 93 1.06 6.24 6.98
CA THR A 93 0.71 6.72 8.32
C THR A 93 1.95 6.94 9.21
N GLU A 94 1.94 8.00 10.01
CA GLU A 94 3.00 8.30 10.98
C GLU A 94 2.83 7.54 12.29
N ASN A 95 1.77 6.74 12.42
CA ASN A 95 1.48 5.97 13.63
C ASN A 95 2.71 5.15 14.10
N PRO A 96 3.24 5.40 15.31
CA PRO A 96 4.45 4.73 15.78
C PRO A 96 4.35 3.21 15.84
N LYS A 97 3.15 2.66 16.10
CA LYS A 97 2.93 1.20 16.11
C LYS A 97 3.16 0.61 14.73
N PHE A 98 2.59 1.23 13.69
CA PHE A 98 2.74 0.76 12.32
C PHE A 98 4.16 0.93 11.80
N ARG A 99 4.81 2.05 12.11
CA ARG A 99 6.24 2.26 11.78
C ARG A 99 7.13 1.17 12.40
N ARG A 100 6.84 0.75 13.64
CA ARG A 100 7.54 -0.38 14.30
C ARG A 100 7.22 -1.72 13.64
N PHE A 101 5.96 -1.95 13.29
CA PHE A 101 5.50 -3.15 12.57
C PHE A 101 6.23 -3.32 11.24
N ILE A 102 6.30 -2.26 10.42
CA ILE A 102 7.04 -2.28 9.15
C ILE A 102 8.50 -2.63 9.39
N LYS A 103 9.17 -1.93 10.32
CA LYS A 103 10.60 -2.18 10.62
C LYS A 103 10.86 -3.64 11.02
N LYS A 104 9.96 -4.25 11.81
CA LYS A 104 10.06 -5.65 12.23
C LYS A 104 9.95 -6.62 11.04
N ASN A 105 9.07 -6.33 10.09
CA ASN A 105 8.74 -7.24 8.98
C ASN A 105 9.57 -7.00 7.71
N LEU A 106 10.19 -5.83 7.56
CA LEU A 106 10.83 -5.34 6.33
C LEU A 106 11.79 -6.36 5.70
N LYS A 107 12.73 -6.89 6.49
CA LYS A 107 13.74 -7.85 5.99
C LYS A 107 13.10 -9.15 5.49
N SER A 108 12.08 -9.65 6.20
CA SER A 108 11.38 -10.88 5.84
C SER A 108 10.59 -10.70 4.53
N VAL A 109 9.81 -9.63 4.44
CA VAL A 109 8.98 -9.32 3.26
C VAL A 109 9.86 -9.14 2.02
N VAL A 110 10.92 -8.34 2.11
CA VAL A 110 11.86 -8.14 0.98
C VAL A 110 12.50 -9.45 0.56
N GLY A 111 12.85 -10.32 1.52
CA GLY A 111 13.38 -11.66 1.22
C GLY A 111 12.39 -12.50 0.44
N LYS A 112 11.12 -12.55 0.87
CA LYS A 112 10.06 -13.33 0.22
C LYS A 112 9.65 -12.80 -1.15
N LEU A 113 9.70 -11.48 -1.38
CA LEU A 113 9.41 -10.88 -2.69
C LEU A 113 10.47 -11.28 -3.72
N LYS A 114 11.75 -11.24 -3.32
CA LYS A 114 12.87 -11.66 -4.18
C LYS A 114 12.81 -13.13 -4.59
N THR A 115 12.25 -14.00 -3.75
CA THR A 115 12.08 -15.42 -4.08
C THR A 115 10.91 -15.70 -5.00
N ARG A 116 9.93 -14.78 -5.09
CA ARG A 116 8.75 -14.93 -5.97
C ARG A 116 9.05 -14.48 -7.41
N GLY A 117 9.92 -13.49 -7.58
CA GLY A 117 10.36 -13.01 -8.90
C GLY A 117 11.43 -13.87 -9.58
N ARG A 118 11.71 -15.07 -9.05
CA ARG A 118 12.59 -16.09 -9.66
C ARG A 118 11.76 -17.31 -10.01
#